data_AF-A0A212C8A3-F1
#
_entry.id   AF-A0A212C8A3-F1
#
_cell.length_a   1.000
_cell.length_b   1.000
_cell.length_c   1.000
_cell.angle_alpha   90.00
_cell.angle_beta   90.00
_cell.angle_gamma   90.00
#
_symmetry.space_group_name_H-M   'P 1'
#
loop_
_entity.id
_entity.type
_entity.pdbx_description
1 polymer ?
#
loop_
_entity_poly.entity_id
_entity_poly.type
_entity_poly.pdbx_seq_one_letter_code
_entity_poly.pdbx_strand_id
1 'polypeptide(L)'
;MAEKFDHLEEHLEKFVENIRQLGIIVSDFQPSSQAGLNQKLNFIVTGLQDIDKCRQQLHDITVPLEVFEYIDQGRNPQLYTKECLERALAKNEQVKGKIDTMKR
;
A
#
# COMPACT_ATOMS: atom_id res chain seq x y z
N MET A 1 -0.56 -17.58 3.11
CA MET A 1 -1.31 -16.30 3.00
C MET A 1 -0.41 -15.09 3.23
N ALA A 2 0.55 -15.16 4.18
CA ALA A 2 1.59 -14.13 4.35
C ALA A 2 2.62 -14.10 3.21
N GLU A 3 3.09 -15.26 2.73
CA GLU A 3 4.17 -15.35 1.72
C GLU A 3 3.96 -14.53 0.44
N LYS A 4 2.71 -14.37 -0.02
CA LYS A 4 2.40 -13.55 -1.22
C LYS A 4 2.54 -12.05 -0.96
N PHE A 5 2.29 -11.62 0.27
CA PHE A 5 2.51 -10.23 0.69
C PHE A 5 3.98 -9.96 0.96
N ASP A 6 4.68 -10.92 1.59
CA ASP A 6 6.11 -10.83 1.87
C ASP A 6 6.90 -10.59 0.56
N HIS A 7 6.52 -11.28 -0.51
CA HIS A 7 7.16 -11.09 -1.82
C HIS A 7 6.91 -9.70 -2.42
N LEU A 8 5.67 -9.22 -2.38
CA LEU A 8 5.35 -7.86 -2.84
C LEU A 8 6.09 -6.80 -2.01
N GLU A 9 6.12 -6.97 -0.70
CA GLU A 9 6.80 -6.09 0.25
C GLU A 9 8.29 -6.00 -0.07
N GLU A 10 8.97 -7.13 -0.24
CA GLU A 10 10.39 -7.17 -0.61
C GLU A 10 10.66 -6.43 -1.94
N HIS A 11 9.80 -6.59 -2.95
CA HIS A 11 9.92 -5.88 -4.22
C HIS A 11 9.69 -4.37 -4.06
N LEU A 12 8.72 -3.95 -3.24
CA LEU A 12 8.46 -2.54 -2.93
C LEU A 12 9.63 -1.90 -2.17
N GLU A 13 10.17 -2.57 -1.15
CA GLU A 13 11.32 -2.08 -0.40
C GLU A 13 12.55 -1.89 -1.29
N LYS A 14 12.87 -2.90 -2.12
CA LYS A 14 13.96 -2.81 -3.11
C LYS A 14 13.73 -1.67 -4.09
N PHE A 15 12.49 -1.44 -4.52
CA PHE A 15 12.15 -0.36 -5.44
C PHE A 15 12.34 1.01 -4.80
N VAL A 16 11.86 1.22 -3.57
CA VAL A 16 12.05 2.45 -2.80
C VAL A 16 13.55 2.72 -2.59
N GLU A 17 14.34 1.71 -2.25
CA GLU A 17 15.79 1.85 -2.07
C GLU A 17 16.50 2.21 -3.39
N ASN A 18 16.10 1.62 -4.51
CA ASN A 18 16.64 1.99 -5.83
C ASN A 18 16.33 3.46 -6.20
N ILE A 19 15.14 3.95 -5.88
CA ILE A 19 14.78 5.37 -6.08
C ILE A 19 15.63 6.27 -5.18
N ARG A 20 15.84 5.88 -3.90
CA ARG A 20 16.70 6.63 -2.99
C ARG A 20 18.13 6.73 -3.52
N GLN A 21 18.70 5.62 -3.99
CA GLN A 21 20.04 5.59 -4.58
C GLN A 21 20.12 6.44 -5.85
N LEU A 22 19.10 6.40 -6.72
CA LEU A 22 19.00 7.29 -7.87
C LEU A 22 19.03 8.76 -7.42
N GLY A 23 18.26 9.13 -6.40
CA GLY A 23 18.24 10.47 -5.84
C GLY A 23 19.62 10.94 -5.37
N ILE A 24 20.41 10.07 -4.75
CA ILE A 24 21.79 10.37 -4.33
C ILE A 24 22.69 10.63 -5.55
N ILE A 25 22.65 9.76 -6.56
CA ILE A 25 23.48 9.89 -7.77
C ILE A 25 23.15 11.20 -8.51
N VAL A 26 21.87 11.56 -8.57
CA VAL A 26 21.44 12.80 -9.25
C VAL A 26 21.80 14.04 -8.42
N SER A 27 21.78 13.95 -7.09
CA SER A 27 22.13 15.08 -6.20
C SER A 27 23.60 15.49 -6.28
N ASP A 28 24.50 14.53 -6.54
CA ASP A 28 25.95 14.76 -6.72
C ASP A 28 26.44 14.11 -8.02
N PHE A 29 25.86 14.54 -9.14
CA PHE A 29 26.17 13.93 -10.43
C PHE A 29 27.56 14.31 -10.94
N GLN A 30 28.33 13.29 -11.32
CA GLN A 30 29.61 13.43 -12.02
C GLN A 30 29.53 12.71 -13.37
N PRO A 31 30.28 13.16 -14.42
CA PRO A 31 30.29 12.49 -15.72
C PRO A 31 30.66 11.00 -15.66
N SER A 32 31.53 10.62 -14.73
CA SER A 32 31.89 9.22 -14.42
C SER A 32 30.70 8.38 -13.91
N SER A 33 29.72 9.02 -13.28
CA SER A 33 28.52 8.39 -12.71
C SER A 33 27.42 8.09 -13.75
N GLN A 34 27.56 8.55 -15.00
CA GLN A 34 26.56 8.36 -16.06
C GLN A 34 26.19 6.88 -16.28
N ALA A 35 27.18 5.98 -16.26
CA ALA A 35 26.94 4.55 -16.43
C ALA A 35 26.10 3.98 -15.27
N GLY A 36 26.42 4.36 -14.03
CA GLY A 36 25.67 3.97 -12.84
C GLY A 36 24.24 4.53 -12.83
N LEU A 37 24.06 5.77 -13.29
CA LEU A 37 22.76 6.39 -13.47
C LEU A 37 21.88 5.60 -14.45
N ASN A 38 22.41 5.30 -15.64
CA ASN A 38 21.69 4.52 -16.66
C ASN A 38 21.32 3.13 -16.14
N GLN A 39 22.24 2.48 -15.42
CA GLN A 39 21.96 1.19 -14.80
C GLN A 39 20.83 1.29 -13.76
N LYS A 40 20.82 2.33 -12.92
CA LYS A 40 19.73 2.53 -11.94
C LYS A 40 18.39 2.84 -12.59
N LEU A 41 18.36 3.63 -13.66
CA LEU A 41 17.13 3.85 -14.42
C LEU A 41 16.56 2.54 -14.98
N ASN A 42 17.42 1.67 -15.53
CA ASN A 42 16.99 0.34 -15.97
C ASN A 42 16.45 -0.50 -14.82
N PHE A 43 17.08 -0.50 -13.64
CA PHE A 43 16.56 -1.22 -12.47
C PHE A 43 15.22 -0.69 -11.99
N ILE A 44 14.96 0.61 -12.09
CA ILE A 44 13.64 1.19 -11.77
C ILE A 44 12.58 0.69 -12.75
N VAL A 45 12.89 0.67 -14.05
CA VAL A 45 11.97 0.14 -15.07
C VAL A 45 11.67 -1.34 -14.82
N THR A 46 12.70 -2.16 -14.59
CA THR A 46 12.52 -3.58 -14.27
C THR A 46 11.76 -3.76 -12.94
N GLY A 47 12.07 -2.95 -11.93
CA GLY A 47 11.39 -2.99 -10.63
C GLY A 47 9.89 -2.73 -10.74
N LEU A 48 9.48 -1.75 -11.55
CA LEU A 48 8.05 -1.51 -11.83
C LEU A 48 7.40 -2.71 -12.52
N GLN A 49 8.09 -3.35 -13.46
CA GLN A 49 7.58 -4.55 -14.14
C GLN A 49 7.43 -5.72 -13.17
N ASP A 50 8.36 -5.90 -12.23
CA ASP A 50 8.31 -6.98 -11.25
C ASP A 50 7.19 -6.75 -10.21
N ILE A 51 6.98 -5.51 -9.78
CA ILE A 51 5.84 -5.13 -8.93
C ILE A 51 4.51 -5.41 -9.65
N ASP A 52 4.39 -5.07 -10.95
CA ASP A 52 3.17 -5.34 -11.72
C ASP A 52 2.90 -6.85 -11.88
N LYS A 53 3.94 -7.69 -12.03
CA LYS A 53 3.77 -9.15 -12.03
C LYS A 53 3.23 -9.68 -10.71
N CYS A 54 3.63 -9.09 -9.58
CA CYS A 54 3.15 -9.48 -8.25
C CYS A 54 1.63 -9.28 -8.11
N ARG A 55 1.02 -8.35 -8.86
CA ARG A 55 -0.43 -8.12 -8.89
C ARG A 55 -1.23 -9.40 -9.14
N GLN A 56 -0.74 -10.30 -9.99
CA GLN A 56 -1.45 -11.53 -10.33
C GLN A 56 -1.70 -12.42 -9.10
N GLN A 57 -0.83 -12.37 -8.09
CA GLN A 57 -0.93 -13.16 -6.87
C GLN A 57 -1.93 -12.57 -5.85
N LEU A 58 -2.35 -11.31 -6.05
CA LEU A 58 -3.16 -10.52 -5.11
C LEU A 58 -4.57 -10.20 -5.64
N HIS A 59 -5.00 -10.88 -6.70
CA HIS A 59 -6.28 -10.63 -7.37
C HIS A 59 -7.52 -10.84 -6.47
N ASP A 60 -7.38 -11.57 -5.37
CA ASP A 60 -8.42 -11.88 -4.40
C ASP A 60 -8.60 -10.79 -3.33
N ILE A 61 -7.76 -9.75 -3.34
CA ILE A 61 -7.77 -8.70 -2.31
C ILE A 61 -8.39 -7.43 -2.88
N THR A 62 -9.39 -6.92 -2.17
CA THR A 62 -10.02 -5.63 -2.47
C THR A 62 -9.68 -4.64 -1.37
N VAL A 63 -9.09 -3.51 -1.74
CA VAL A 63 -8.78 -2.41 -0.82
C VAL A 63 -9.91 -1.37 -0.92
N PRO A 64 -10.60 -1.04 0.18
CA PRO A 64 -11.62 0.01 0.19
C PRO A 64 -11.02 1.36 -0.20
N LEU A 65 -11.71 2.13 -1.03
CA LEU A 65 -11.20 3.40 -1.56
C LEU A 65 -10.98 4.43 -0.44
N GLU A 66 -11.79 4.36 0.61
CA GLU A 66 -11.72 5.23 1.78
C GLU A 66 -10.37 5.09 2.50
N VAL A 67 -9.70 3.94 2.39
CA VAL A 67 -8.36 3.75 2.98
C VAL A 67 -7.32 4.66 2.34
N PHE A 68 -7.45 4.98 1.04
CA PHE A 68 -6.52 5.88 0.36
C PHE A 68 -6.53 7.29 0.97
N GLU A 69 -7.67 7.78 1.42
CA GLU A 69 -7.74 9.09 2.10
C GLU A 69 -6.90 9.12 3.39
N TYR A 70 -6.82 8.00 4.12
CA TYR A 70 -5.96 7.91 5.29
C TYR A 70 -4.48 7.94 4.90
N ILE A 71 -4.11 7.19 3.84
CA ILE A 71 -2.74 7.11 3.36
C ILE A 71 -2.27 8.48 2.84
N ASP A 72 -3.08 9.15 2.01
CA ASP A 72 -2.75 10.45 1.42
C ASP A 72 -2.59 11.55 2.48
N GLN A 73 -3.31 11.45 3.60
CA GLN A 73 -3.19 12.33 4.76
C GLN A 73 -2.05 11.94 5.71
N GLY A 74 -1.29 10.88 5.43
CA GLY A 74 -0.25 10.35 6.31
C GLY A 74 -0.78 9.74 7.62
N ARG A 75 -2.06 9.36 7.65
CA ARG A 75 -2.71 8.70 8.79
C ARG A 75 -2.54 7.18 8.69
N ASN A 76 -2.59 6.51 9.84
CA ASN A 76 -2.53 5.05 9.89
C ASN A 76 -3.81 4.43 9.29
N PRO A 77 -3.71 3.59 8.23
CA PRO A 77 -4.85 2.88 7.62
C PRO A 77 -5.67 2.03 8.60
N GLN A 78 -5.07 1.54 9.69
CA GLN A 78 -5.78 0.73 10.70
C GLN A 78 -6.86 1.53 11.42
N LEU A 79 -6.80 2.86 11.40
CA LEU A 79 -7.85 3.71 11.94
C LEU A 79 -9.16 3.52 11.16
N TYR A 80 -9.10 3.34 9.84
CA TYR A 80 -10.28 3.03 9.04
C TYR A 80 -10.95 1.73 9.53
N THR A 81 -10.15 0.68 9.76
CA THR A 81 -10.66 -0.61 10.27
C THR A 81 -11.33 -0.43 11.62
N LYS A 82 -10.69 0.32 12.53
CA LYS A 82 -11.26 0.64 13.84
C LYS A 82 -12.61 1.35 13.72
N GLU A 83 -12.68 2.43 12.95
CA GLU A 83 -13.92 3.17 12.77
C GLU A 83 -15.03 2.33 12.10
N CYS A 84 -14.66 1.46 11.16
CA CYS A 84 -15.61 0.56 10.52
C CYS A 84 -16.24 -0.40 11.54
N LEU A 85 -15.43 -0.97 12.44
CA LEU A 85 -15.90 -1.81 13.53
C LEU A 85 -16.80 -1.04 14.51
N GLU A 86 -16.41 0.17 14.89
CA GLU A 86 -17.21 1.03 15.79
C GLU A 86 -18.56 1.40 15.16
N ARG A 87 -18.58 1.76 13.87
CA ARG A 87 -19.82 2.02 13.12
C ARG A 87 -20.69 0.78 13.03
N ALA A 88 -20.11 -0.39 12.77
CA ALA A 88 -20.84 -1.65 12.71
C ALA A 88 -21.47 -2.01 14.06
N LEU A 89 -20.73 -1.84 15.16
CA LEU A 89 -21.22 -2.06 16.52
C LEU A 89 -22.38 -1.13 16.85
N ALA A 90 -22.20 0.19 16.67
CA ALA A 90 -23.25 1.17 16.91
C ALA A 90 -24.50 0.90 16.06
N LYS A 91 -24.32 0.47 14.81
CA LYS A 91 -25.43 0.10 13.93
C LYS A 91 -26.16 -1.15 14.42
N ASN A 92 -25.43 -2.16 14.88
CA ASN A 92 -26.00 -3.38 15.43
C ASN A 92 -26.85 -3.09 16.67
N GLU A 93 -26.32 -2.32 17.63
CA GLU A 93 -27.06 -1.89 18.83
C GLU A 93 -28.33 -1.10 18.47
N GLN A 94 -28.21 -0.17 17.52
CA GLN A 94 -29.36 0.60 17.02
C GLN A 94 -30.44 -0.30 16.41
N VAL A 95 -30.05 -1.27 15.56
CA VAL A 95 -31.00 -2.18 14.91
C VAL A 95 -31.64 -3.11 15.92
N LYS A 96 -30.87 -3.64 16.88
CA LYS A 96 -31.39 -4.46 17.98
C LYS A 96 -32.45 -3.70 18.78
N GLY A 97 -32.19 -2.45 19.16
CA GLY A 97 -33.17 -1.62 19.87
C GLY A 97 -34.47 -1.41 19.08
N LYS A 98 -34.40 -1.25 17.76
CA LYS A 98 -35.58 -1.16 16.89
C LYS A 98 -36.36 -2.47 16.85
N ILE A 99 -35.67 -3.61 16.71
CA ILE A 99 -36.28 -4.94 16.72
C ILE A 99 -37.01 -5.19 18.04
N ASP A 100 -36.37 -4.89 19.17
CA ASP A 100 -36.95 -5.08 20.50
C ASP A 100 -38.19 -4.18 20.71
N THR A 101 -38.18 -2.97 20.15
CA THR A 101 -39.36 -2.07 20.16
C THR A 101 -40.51 -2.63 19.32
N MET A 102 -40.23 -3.21 18.15
CA MET A 102 -41.26 -3.80 17.28
C MET A 102 -41.82 -5.13 17.78
N LYS A 103 -41.11 -5.84 18.66
CA LYS A 103 -41.56 -7.10 19.27
C LYS A 103 -42.45 -6.91 20.50
N ARG A 104 -42.51 -5.70 21.05
CA ARG A 104 -43.46 -5.32 22.11
C ARG A 104 -44.78 -4.91 21.49
#